data_AF-A0A942UDX3-F1
#
_entry.id   AF-A0A942UDX3-F1
#
_cell.length_a   1.000
_cell.length_b   1.000
_cell.length_c   1.000
_cell.angle_alpha   90.00
_cell.angle_beta   90.00
_cell.angle_gamma   90.00
#
_symmetry.space_group_name_H-M   'P 1'
#
loop_
_entity.id
_entity.type
_entity.pdbx_description
1 polymer ?
#
loop_
_entity_poly.entity_id
_entity_poly.type
_entity_poly.pdbx_seq_one_letter_code
_entity_poly.pdbx_strand_id
1 'polypeptide(L)' 'MTAENLDKQGITVNSAISLKGIVKAIFKDNVHVQIGGKVISLPLSNKDIVK' A
#
# COMPACT_ATOMS: atom_id res chain seq x y z
N MET A 1 -4.15 37.78 -1.31
CA MET A 1 -3.64 36.55 -0.68
C MET A 1 -3.99 35.41 -1.61
N THR A 2 -3.04 35.00 -2.47
CA THR A 2 -3.21 33.85 -3.36
C THR A 2 -2.86 32.59 -2.57
N ALA A 3 -3.79 31.64 -2.49
CA ALA A 3 -3.55 30.34 -1.88
C ALA A 3 -2.58 29.57 -2.78
N GLU A 4 -1.31 29.54 -2.40
CA GLU A 4 -0.31 28.67 -3.01
C GLU A 4 -0.69 27.23 -2.69
N ASN A 5 -1.05 26.47 -3.73
CA ASN A 5 -1.34 25.05 -3.63
C ASN A 5 0.00 24.33 -3.42
N LEU A 6 0.46 24.28 -2.17
CA LEU A 6 1.59 23.45 -1.75
C LEU A 6 1.30 22.00 -2.15
N ASP A 7 2.07 21.54 -3.13
CA ASP A 7 2.31 20.14 -3.48
C ASP A 7 1.14 19.31 -4.02
N LYS A 8 0.75 19.58 -5.28
CA LYS A 8 0.28 18.50 -6.16
C LYS A 8 1.46 17.60 -6.57
N GLN A 9 2.07 16.90 -5.63
CA GLN A 9 2.88 15.73 -5.97
C GLN A 9 1.91 14.62 -6.39
N GLY A 10 1.49 14.66 -7.66
CA GLY A 10 0.63 13.65 -8.23
C GLY A 10 1.28 12.28 -8.08
N ILE A 11 0.51 11.29 -7.63
CA ILE A 11 0.97 9.90 -7.61
C ILE A 11 1.30 9.52 -9.06
N THR A 12 2.56 9.19 -9.30
CA THR A 12 3.02 8.71 -10.60
C THR A 12 3.05 7.19 -10.60
N VAL A 13 3.20 6.60 -11.80
CA VAL A 13 3.51 5.18 -11.90
C VAL A 13 4.78 4.89 -11.09
N ASN A 14 4.77 3.79 -10.33
CA ASN A 14 5.85 3.36 -9.43
C ASN A 14 6.11 4.27 -8.20
N SER A 15 5.20 5.19 -7.86
CA SER A 15 5.30 5.87 -6.57
C SER A 15 5.16 4.87 -5.42
N ALA A 16 6.08 4.94 -4.46
CA ALA A 16 5.93 4.23 -3.20
C ALA A 16 4.82 4.91 -2.37
N ILE A 17 3.84 4.13 -1.93
CA ILE A 17 2.74 4.60 -1.09
C ILE A 17 2.61 3.72 0.15
N SER A 18 2.10 4.30 1.24
CA SER A 18 1.72 3.55 2.43
C SER A 18 0.21 3.46 2.52
N LEU A 19 -0.31 2.24 2.64
CA LEU A 19 -1.74 1.95 2.67
C LEU A 19 -2.12 1.41 4.04
N LYS A 20 -3.19 1.94 4.63
CA LYS A 20 -3.83 1.38 5.84
C LYS A 20 -4.87 0.34 5.43
N GLY A 21 -4.83 -0.83 6.05
CA GLY A 21 -5.78 -1.92 5.80
C GLY A 21 -5.97 -2.82 7.01
N ILE A 22 -6.99 -3.66 6.96
CA ILE A 22 -7.31 -4.63 8.03
C ILE A 22 -6.95 -6.03 7.54
N VAL A 23 -6.09 -6.73 8.29
CA VAL A 23 -5.77 -8.13 8.00
C VAL A 23 -6.99 -9.01 8.30
N LYS A 24 -7.45 -9.76 7.30
CA LYS A 24 -8.59 -10.68 7.42
C LYS A 24 -8.16 -12.13 7.56
N ALA A 25 -7.08 -12.53 6.89
CA ALA A 25 -6.53 -13.88 6.95
C ALA A 25 -5.03 -13.88 6.64
N ILE A 26 -4.32 -14.84 7.22
CA ILE A 26 -2.88 -15.08 7.00
C ILE A 26 -2.74 -16.53 6.53
N PHE A 27 -2.11 -16.71 5.38
CA PHE A 27 -1.75 -17.99 4.81
C PHE A 27 -0.23 -18.09 4.72
N LYS A 28 0.27 -19.30 4.43
CA LYS A 28 1.72 -19.56 4.37
C LYS A 28 2.45 -18.60 3.43
N ASP A 29 1.86 -18.33 2.27
CA ASP A 29 2.52 -17.57 1.19
C ASP A 29 1.89 -16.20 0.92
N ASN A 30 0.71 -15.91 1.48
CA ASN A 30 -0.04 -14.67 1.23
C ASN A 30 -0.78 -14.18 2.48
N VAL A 31 -1.04 -12.87 2.53
CA VAL A 31 -1.92 -12.23 3.52
C VAL A 31 -3.09 -11.58 2.79
N HIS A 32 -4.29 -11.76 3.32
CA HIS A 32 -5.50 -11.13 2.79
C HIS A 32 -5.81 -9.88 3.61
N VAL A 33 -5.83 -8.72 2.96
CA VAL A 33 -6.01 -7.41 3.59
C VAL A 33 -7.22 -6.71 2.99
N GLN A 34 -8.12 -6.18 3.82
CA GLN A 34 -9.22 -5.33 3.39
C GLN A 34 -8.77 -3.87 3.30
N ILE A 35 -8.86 -3.28 2.11
CA ILE A 35 -8.53 -1.89 1.81
C ILE A 35 -9.72 -1.28 1.05
N GLY A 36 -10.28 -0.17 1.55
CA GLY A 36 -11.39 0.52 0.89
C GLY A 36 -12.64 -0.35 0.66
N GLY A 37 -12.91 -1.30 1.56
CA GLY A 37 -14.06 -2.20 1.46
C GLY A 37 -13.83 -3.47 0.65
N LYS A 38 -12.75 -3.56 -0.15
CA LYS A 38 -12.38 -4.75 -0.92
C LYS A 38 -11.29 -5.56 -0.23
N VAL A 39 -11.32 -6.87 -0.37
CA VAL A 39 -10.25 -7.77 0.12
C VAL A 39 -9.26 -8.01 -1.02
N ILE A 40 -7.98 -7.78 -0.74
CA ILE A 40 -6.86 -7.94 -1.68
C ILE A 40 -5.89 -8.95 -1.07
N SER A 41 -5.37 -9.87 -1.88
CA SER A 41 -4.33 -10.80 -1.47
C SER A 41 -2.96 -10.22 -1.80
N LEU A 42 -2.09 -10.13 -0.80
CA LEU A 42 -0.72 -9.64 -0.93
C LEU A 42 0.24 -10.80 -0.63
N PRO A 43 1.25 -11.05 -1.48
CA PRO A 43 2.25 -12.06 -1.20
C PRO A 43 3.06 -11.66 0.03
N LEU A 44 3.35 -12.64 0.88
CA LEU A 44 4.33 -12.47 1.94
C LEU A 44 5.70 -12.44 1.25
N SER A 45 6.29 -11.25 1.11
CA SER A 45 7.64 -11.14 0.56
C SER A 45 8.59 -11.92 1.47
N ASN A 46 9.20 -12.99 0.94
CA ASN A 46 10.33 -13.62 1.60
C ASN A 46 11.41 -12.53 1.83
N LYS A 47 12.03 -12.57 3.00
CA LYS A 47 12.93 -11.55 3.55
C LYS A 47 14.25 -11.41 2.76
N ASP A 48 14.21 -11.00 1.50
CA ASP A 48 15.40 -10.74 0.68
C ASP A 48 15.31 -9.43 -0.12
N ILE A 49 14.64 -8.41 0.44
CA ILE A 49 14.73 -7.04 -0.09
C ILE A 49 15.50 -6.22 0.95
N VAL A 50 16.71 -5.82 0.55
CA VAL A 50 17.74 -5.04 1.26
C VAL A 50 18.73 -5.86 2.12
N LYS A 51 19.75 -6.38 1.45
CA LYS A 51 21.13 -6.32 1.96
C LYS A 51 21.89 -5.27 1.16
#